data_AF-A0A2T7E3B4-F1
#
_entry.id   AF-A0A2T7E3B4-F1
#
_cell.length_a   1.000
_cell.length_b   1.000
_cell.length_c   1.000
_cell.angle_alpha   90.00
_cell.angle_beta   90.00
_cell.angle_gamma   90.00
#
_symmetry.space_group_name_H-M   'P 1'
#
loop_
_entity.id
_entity.type
_entity.pdbx_description
1 polymer ?
#
loop_
_entity_poly.entity_id
_entity_poly.type
_entity_poly.pdbx_seq_one_letter_code
_entity_poly.pdbx_strand_id
1 'polypeptide(L)'
;MSMDFGTPADDPKVFRNICRDRILKDLLKPDKDKETKSSWKVLIMDKFTVKIMGYACKMAEITDAGISLVEDLFKRREPMPSMDAIYFLQPLKEK
;
A
#
# COMPACT_ATOMS: atom_id res chain seq x y z
N MET A 1 38.47 -18.03 -11.51
CA MET A 1 37.08 -17.95 -11.01
C MET A 1 36.59 -16.56 -11.29
N SER A 2 35.85 -16.37 -12.37
CA SER A 2 35.24 -15.08 -12.71
C SER A 2 34.00 -14.93 -11.84
N MET A 3 34.02 -14.02 -10.86
CA MET A 3 32.83 -13.64 -10.12
C MET A 3 32.02 -12.70 -11.00
N ASP A 4 30.95 -13.24 -11.59
CA ASP A 4 29.96 -12.44 -12.28
C ASP A 4 29.11 -11.73 -11.23
N PHE A 5 29.50 -10.49 -10.89
CA PHE A 5 28.64 -9.60 -10.13
C PHE A 5 27.54 -9.13 -11.07
N GLY A 6 26.43 -9.87 -11.09
CA GLY A 6 25.19 -9.42 -11.72
C GLY A 6 24.89 -7.99 -11.26
N THR A 7 24.53 -7.13 -12.21
CA THR A 7 24.22 -5.73 -12.00
C THR A 7 23.22 -5.56 -10.85
N PRO A 8 23.41 -4.62 -9.89
CA PRO A 8 22.50 -4.43 -8.76
C PRO A 8 21.05 -4.14 -9.16
N ALA A 9 20.84 -3.74 -10.41
CA ALA A 9 19.53 -3.47 -11.01
C ALA A 9 18.66 -4.74 -11.18
N ASP A 10 19.25 -5.93 -11.20
CA ASP A 10 18.55 -7.18 -11.54
C ASP A 10 18.20 -8.05 -10.33
N ASP A 11 18.50 -7.63 -9.09
CA ASP A 11 18.04 -8.35 -7.89
C ASP A 11 16.54 -8.04 -7.64
N PRO A 12 15.63 -9.01 -7.78
CA PRO A 12 14.20 -8.79 -7.55
C PRO A 12 13.90 -8.28 -6.13
N LYS A 13 14.79 -8.53 -5.16
CA LYS A 13 14.67 -8.01 -3.80
C LYS A 13 14.81 -6.49 -3.77
N VAL A 14 15.64 -5.90 -4.62
CA VAL A 14 15.83 -4.43 -4.69
C VAL A 14 14.55 -3.76 -5.17
N PHE A 15 13.96 -4.24 -6.27
CA PHE A 15 12.70 -3.70 -6.77
C PHE A 15 11.57 -3.82 -5.74
N ARG A 16 11.39 -5.00 -5.13
CA ARG A 16 10.41 -5.20 -4.07
C ARG A 16 10.62 -4.23 -2.90
N ASN A 17 11.86 -4.05 -2.44
CA ASN A 17 12.16 -3.18 -1.31
C ASN A 17 11.89 -1.71 -1.64
N ILE A 18 12.21 -1.26 -2.86
CA ILE A 18 11.88 0.10 -3.32
C ILE A 18 10.37 0.31 -3.37
N CYS A 19 9.62 -0.62 -3.97
CA CYS A 19 8.16 -0.55 -4.03
C CYS A 19 7.54 -0.51 -2.63
N ARG A 20 7.99 -1.40 -1.75
CA ARG A 20 7.58 -1.46 -0.35
C ARG A 20 7.81 -0.13 0.36
N ASP A 21 9.02 0.43 0.24
CA ASP A 21 9.37 1.69 0.89
C ASP A 21 8.50 2.84 0.41
N ARG A 22 8.27 2.93 -0.90
CA ARG A 22 7.37 3.94 -1.50
C ARG A 22 5.95 3.80 -0.99
N ILE A 23 5.40 2.59 -0.96
CA ILE A 23 4.05 2.32 -0.46
C ILE A 23 3.93 2.71 1.02
N LEU A 24 4.86 2.26 1.86
CA LEU A 24 4.77 2.49 3.30
C LEU A 24 5.01 3.95 3.68
N LYS A 25 5.93 4.65 3.01
CA LYS A 25 6.33 6.02 3.37
C LYS A 25 5.51 7.09 2.66
N ASP A 26 5.21 6.89 1.38
CA ASP A 26 4.61 7.94 0.55
C ASP A 26 3.07 7.77 0.46
N LEU A 27 2.58 6.53 0.46
CA LEU A 27 1.14 6.24 0.34
C LEU A 27 0.44 6.04 1.70
N LEU A 28 0.97 5.16 2.56
CA LEU A 28 0.30 4.82 3.82
C LEU A 28 0.64 5.77 4.98
N LYS A 29 1.75 6.51 4.90
CA LYS A 29 2.17 7.50 5.91
C LYS A 29 2.03 8.98 5.47
N PRO A 30 0.81 9.49 5.34
CA PRO A 30 0.54 10.91 5.62
C PRO A 30 -0.45 11.03 6.80
N ASP A 31 -0.23 11.84 7.84
CA ASP A 31 0.11 13.27 7.79
C ASP A 31 1.22 13.70 8.77
N LYS A 32 2.04 14.66 8.32
CA LYS A 32 3.10 15.30 9.13
C LYS A 32 2.58 16.36 10.11
N ASP A 33 1.33 16.81 9.94
CA ASP A 33 0.72 17.84 10.76
C ASP A 33 -0.76 17.49 10.99
N LYS A 34 -1.08 16.97 12.17
CA LYS A 34 -2.34 17.16 12.92
C LYS A 34 -2.47 16.07 13.97
N GLU A 35 -2.18 16.48 15.20
CA GLU A 35 -2.42 15.78 16.46
C GLU A 35 -3.88 15.35 16.70
N THR A 36 -4.78 15.53 15.73
CA THR A 36 -6.21 15.29 15.87
C THR A 36 -6.85 14.88 14.55
N LYS A 37 -6.94 13.57 14.31
CA LYS A 37 -8.16 12.83 13.93
C LYS A 37 -7.80 11.49 13.27
N SER A 38 -8.41 10.44 13.83
CA SER A 38 -8.49 9.07 13.31
C SER A 38 -7.16 8.31 13.16
N SER A 39 -6.73 7.67 14.26
CA SER A 39 -5.60 6.72 14.31
C SER A 39 -5.72 5.55 13.33
N TRP A 40 -6.93 5.27 12.82
CA TRP A 40 -7.22 4.09 12.02
C TRP A 40 -7.86 4.49 10.71
N LYS A 41 -7.34 3.92 9.62
CA LYS A 41 -7.76 4.19 8.25
C LYS A 41 -8.19 2.90 7.55
N VAL A 42 -9.07 3.04 6.57
CA VAL A 42 -9.48 1.96 5.67
C VAL A 42 -8.71 2.08 4.35
N LEU A 43 -8.02 1.02 3.93
CA LEU A 43 -7.33 0.94 2.64
C LEU A 43 -8.24 0.26 1.62
N ILE A 44 -8.61 0.98 0.56
CA ILE A 44 -9.46 0.49 -0.51
C ILE A 44 -8.62 0.25 -1.75
N MET A 45 -8.75 -0.95 -2.31
CA MET A 45 -7.95 -1.42 -3.45
C MET A 45 -8.79 -2.07 -4.53
N ASP A 46 -8.25 -2.10 -5.74
CA ASP A 46 -8.79 -2.89 -6.84
C ASP A 46 -7.99 -4.19 -7.04
N LYS A 47 -8.47 -5.03 -7.95
CA LYS A 47 -7.84 -6.33 -8.24
C LYS A 47 -6.37 -6.24 -8.69
N PHE A 48 -5.95 -5.13 -9.28
CA PHE A 48 -4.59 -4.93 -9.74
C PHE A 48 -3.70 -4.46 -8.58
N THR A 49 -4.13 -3.46 -7.81
CA THR A 49 -3.36 -2.93 -6.68
C THR A 49 -3.23 -3.91 -5.51
N VAL A 50 -4.21 -4.81 -5.31
CA VAL A 50 -4.08 -5.95 -4.39
C VAL A 50 -2.86 -6.83 -4.73
N LYS A 51 -2.58 -7.05 -6.02
CA LYS A 51 -1.41 -7.85 -6.45
C LYS A 51 -0.09 -7.14 -6.15
N ILE A 52 -0.04 -5.82 -6.35
CA ILE A 52 1.12 -4.99 -6.02
C ILE A 52 1.38 -5.05 -4.51
N MET A 53 0.34 -4.84 -3.70
CA MET A 53 0.45 -4.91 -2.24
C MET A 53 0.90 -6.28 -1.76
N GLY A 54 0.32 -7.37 -2.29
CA GLY A 54 0.69 -8.73 -1.91
C GLY A 54 2.14 -9.10 -2.27
N TYR A 55 2.72 -8.46 -3.29
CA TYR A 55 4.13 -8.64 -3.65
C TYR A 55 5.07 -7.81 -2.75
N ALA A 56 4.72 -6.56 -2.46
CA ALA A 56 5.63 -5.60 -1.83
C ALA A 56 5.54 -5.59 -0.29
N CYS A 57 4.34 -5.78 0.29
CA CYS A 57 4.06 -5.50 1.69
C CYS A 57 3.43 -6.70 2.40
N LYS A 58 3.86 -6.95 3.63
CA LYS A 58 3.20 -7.92 4.53
C LYS A 58 2.06 -7.24 5.28
N MET A 59 1.05 -8.00 5.69
CA MET A 59 -0.10 -7.47 6.45
C MET A 59 0.32 -6.74 7.74
N ALA A 60 1.32 -7.25 8.47
CA ALA A 60 1.84 -6.59 9.66
C ALA A 60 2.31 -5.15 9.38
N GLU A 61 2.99 -4.93 8.26
CA GLU A 61 3.51 -3.61 7.88
C GLU A 61 2.40 -2.63 7.48
N ILE A 62 1.30 -3.16 6.92
CA ILE A 62 0.11 -2.40 6.58
C ILE A 62 -0.61 -1.96 7.86
N THR A 63 -0.77 -2.87 8.81
CA THR A 63 -1.36 -2.59 10.13
C THR A 63 -0.52 -1.60 10.93
N ASP A 64 0.79 -1.77 10.95
CA ASP A 64 1.74 -0.87 11.62
C ASP A 64 1.73 0.56 11.01
N ALA A 65 1.29 0.70 9.76
CA ALA A 65 1.10 1.98 9.10
C ALA A 65 -0.25 2.67 9.47
N GLY A 66 -1.04 2.10 10.38
CA GLY A 66 -2.31 2.66 10.84
C GLY A 66 -3.52 2.28 9.97
N ILE A 67 -3.40 1.23 9.16
CA ILE A 67 -4.52 0.67 8.40
C ILE A 67 -5.17 -0.44 9.22
N SER A 68 -6.45 -0.27 9.59
CA SER A 68 -7.19 -1.27 10.35
C SER A 68 -8.00 -2.21 9.47
N LEU A 69 -8.34 -1.79 8.25
CA LEU A 69 -9.19 -2.55 7.35
C LEU A 69 -8.74 -2.40 5.90
N VAL A 70 -8.82 -3.52 5.17
CA VAL A 70 -8.57 -3.57 3.73
C VAL A 70 -9.84 -4.00 3.02
N GLU A 71 -10.32 -3.17 2.10
CA GLU A 71 -11.58 -3.37 1.38
C GLU A 71 -11.37 -3.44 -0.14
N ASP A 72 -12.23 -4.21 -0.81
CA ASP A 72 -12.27 -4.31 -2.27
C ASP A 72 -13.18 -3.21 -2.84
N LEU A 73 -12.66 -2.43 -3.79
CA LEU A 73 -13.39 -1.36 -4.47
C LEU A 73 -14.73 -1.82 -5.06
N PHE A 74 -14.76 -3.04 -5.64
CA PHE A 74 -15.90 -3.55 -6.40
C PHE A 74 -16.90 -4.35 -5.56
N LYS A 75 -16.65 -4.53 -4.27
CA LYS A 75 -17.60 -5.16 -3.35
C LYS A 75 -18.45 -4.12 -2.65
N ARG A 76 -19.64 -4.52 -2.23
CA ARG A 76 -20.49 -3.70 -1.37
C ARG A 76 -19.80 -3.54 -0.01
N ARG A 77 -19.42 -2.30 0.31
CA ARG A 77 -18.73 -1.92 1.56
C ARG A 77 -19.73 -1.36 2.58
N GLU A 78 -19.45 -1.55 3.85
CA GLU A 78 -20.20 -0.90 4.93
C GLU A 78 -19.76 0.58 5.06
N PRO A 79 -20.70 1.53 5.23
CA PRO A 79 -20.33 2.93 5.44
C PRO A 79 -19.61 3.12 6.78
N MET A 80 -18.39 3.67 6.75
CA MET A 80 -17.59 3.98 7.94
C MET A 80 -17.27 5.48 8.01
N PRO A 81 -18.23 6.34 8.41
CA PRO A 81 -18.08 7.80 8.35
C PRO A 81 -17.09 8.39 9.37
N SER A 82 -16.68 7.60 10.38
CA SER A 82 -15.72 8.00 11.41
C SER A 82 -14.26 7.73 11.02
N MET A 83 -14.03 7.03 9.91
CA MET A 83 -12.71 6.58 9.48
C MET A 83 -12.29 7.24 8.18
N ASP A 84 -11.01 7.60 8.10
CA ASP A 84 -10.44 8.07 6.84
C ASP A 84 -10.16 6.90 5.91
N ALA A 85 -10.26 7.15 4.61
CA ALA A 85 -10.08 6.15 3.58
C ALA A 85 -8.90 6.51 2.67
N ILE A 86 -8.02 5.54 2.43
CA ILE A 86 -6.94 5.63 1.44
C ILE A 86 -7.32 4.78 0.24
N TYR A 87 -7.35 5.39 -0.94
CA TYR A 87 -7.62 4.70 -2.20
C TYR A 87 -6.31 4.44 -2.94
N PHE A 88 -5.92 3.17 -3.05
CA PHE A 88 -4.81 2.76 -3.90
C PHE A 88 -5.35 2.02 -5.11
N LEU A 89 -5.52 2.75 -6.22
CA LEU A 89 -6.22 2.27 -7.41
C LEU A 89 -5.41 2.54 -8.67
N GLN A 90 -5.64 1.75 -9.72
CA GLN A 90 -5.23 2.12 -11.07
C GLN A 90 -6.10 3.29 -11.58
N PRO A 91 -5.51 4.25 -12.31
CA PRO A 91 -6.24 5.35 -12.92
C PRO A 91 -7.04 4.85 -14.14
N LEU A 92 -8.13 4.13 -13.89
CA LEU A 92 -9.06 3.67 -14.90
C LEU A 92 -10.22 4.65 -15.07
N LYS A 93 -10.74 4.73 -16.29
CA LYS A 93 -12.04 5.34 -16.52
C LYS A 93 -13.11 4.49 -15.85
N GLU A 94 -14.01 5.14 -15.12
CA GLU A 94 -15.28 4.56 -14.71
C GLU A 94 -16.01 4.08 -15.97
N LYS A 95 -16.53 2.86 -15.94
CA LYS A 95 -17.26 2.25 -17.06
C LYS A 95 -18.75 2.47 -16.91
#